data_AF-A0A7Y5JWU6-F1
#
_entry.id   AF-A0A7Y5JWU6-F1
#
_cell.length_a   1.000
_cell.length_b   1.000
_cell.length_c   1.000
_cell.angle_alpha   90.00
_cell.angle_beta   90.00
_cell.angle_gamma   90.00
#
_symmetry.space_group_name_H-M   'P 1'
#
loop_
_entity.id
_entity.type
_entity.pdbx_description
1 polymer ?
#
loop_
_entity_poly.entity_id
_entity_poly.type
_entity_poly.pdbx_seq_one_letter_code
_entity_poly.pdbx_strand_id
1 'polypeptide(L)'
;MHPMRQRKYEEFEEDNGTTLRYVRHENGGGFVESHAHVDPTAFIGPSAYVDRDAVVGAGARIGKGAWVDREAVVHPHAVIGSTVHVGAGAVVGRDARIGARVKIGAQAHIWDGARVDGDDVVREGAVVRAGSRDRRAA
;
A
#
# COMPACT_ATOMS: atom_id res chain seq x y z
N MET A 1 14.90 1.85 37.06
CA MET A 1 15.49 1.28 35.85
C MET A 1 14.39 1.15 34.81
N HIS A 2 14.26 2.11 33.90
CA HIS A 2 13.24 2.07 32.83
C HIS A 2 13.82 1.29 31.65
N PRO A 3 13.18 0.20 31.19
CA PRO A 3 13.62 -0.45 29.95
C PRO A 3 13.31 0.48 28.78
N MET A 4 14.35 1.03 28.15
CA MET A 4 14.22 1.71 26.87
C MET A 4 13.83 0.67 25.82
N ARG A 5 12.55 0.63 25.48
CA ARG A 5 12.05 -0.13 24.32
C ARG A 5 12.65 0.55 23.09
N GLN A 6 13.77 0.04 22.56
CA GLN A 6 14.32 0.48 21.29
C GLN A 6 13.26 0.19 20.22
N ARG A 7 12.48 1.22 19.88
CA ARG A 7 11.68 1.21 18.66
C ARG A 7 12.70 1.09 17.54
N LYS A 8 12.75 -0.07 16.90
CA LYS A 8 13.71 -0.38 15.84
C LYS A 8 13.31 0.44 14.62
N TYR A 9 13.90 1.62 14.46
CA TYR A 9 13.75 2.45 13.27
C TYR A 9 14.78 2.00 12.25
N GLU A 10 14.37 1.88 10.99
CA GLU A 10 15.29 1.75 9.87
C GLU A 10 15.31 3.11 9.18
N GLU A 11 16.46 3.77 9.23
CA GLU A 11 16.72 5.08 8.62
C GLU A 11 17.44 4.86 7.29
N PHE A 12 16.95 5.49 6.23
CA PHE A 12 17.56 5.45 4.90
C PHE A 12 17.75 6.88 4.43
N GLU A 13 18.96 7.23 4.00
CA GLU A 13 19.20 8.51 3.34
C GLU A 13 19.06 8.34 1.83
N GLU A 14 18.22 9.16 1.21
CA GLU A 14 18.19 9.32 -0.24
C GLU A 14 19.37 10.19 -0.71
N ASP A 15 19.76 10.05 -1.98
CA ASP A 15 20.85 10.83 -2.60
C ASP A 15 20.63 12.35 -2.55
N ASN A 16 19.39 12.80 -2.34
CA ASN A 16 19.01 14.20 -2.19
C ASN A 16 19.17 14.74 -0.75
N GLY A 17 19.66 13.92 0.19
CA GLY A 17 19.84 14.27 1.61
C GLY A 17 18.59 14.08 2.47
N THR A 18 17.51 13.51 1.91
CA THR A 18 16.30 13.20 2.67
C THR A 18 16.51 11.94 3.52
N THR A 19 16.34 12.05 4.83
CA THR A 19 16.25 10.88 5.71
C THR A 19 14.82 10.35 5.73
N LEU A 20 14.62 9.13 5.24
CA LEU A 20 13.40 8.35 5.41
C LEU A 20 13.51 7.54 6.70
N ARG A 21 12.45 7.53 7.50
CA ARG A 21 12.43 6.80 8.77
C ARG A 21 11.23 5.89 8.82
N TYR A 22 11.48 4.59 8.85
CA TYR A 22 10.42 3.58 8.93
C TYR A 22 10.25 3.04 10.35
N VAL A 23 8.99 2.85 10.73
CA VAL A 23 8.56 2.14 11.94
C VAL A 23 7.79 0.89 11.59
N ARG A 24 7.83 -0.11 12.48
CA ARG A 24 6.93 -1.25 12.35
C ARG A 24 5.52 -0.88 12.81
N HIS A 25 4.55 -1.10 11.95
CA HIS A 25 3.14 -0.99 12.30
C HIS A 25 2.77 -2.04 13.35
N GLU A 26 2.04 -1.65 14.40
CA GLU A 26 1.69 -2.55 15.51
C GLU A 26 0.83 -3.73 15.04
N ASN A 27 -0.03 -3.49 14.05
CA ASN A 27 -0.87 -4.50 13.43
C ASN A 27 -0.23 -5.03 12.14
N GLY A 28 0.48 -6.16 12.23
CA GLY A 28 1.06 -6.90 11.10
C GLY A 28 2.58 -6.74 10.91
N GLY A 29 3.20 -5.71 11.49
CA GLY A 29 4.66 -5.57 11.57
C GLY A 29 5.37 -5.10 10.29
N GLY A 30 4.64 -4.68 9.26
CA GLY A 30 5.22 -4.01 8.09
C GLY A 30 5.76 -2.61 8.39
N PHE A 31 6.52 -2.06 7.45
CA PHE A 31 7.23 -0.80 7.58
C PHE A 31 6.39 0.38 7.10
N VAL A 32 6.32 1.41 7.92
CA VAL A 32 5.55 2.64 7.66
C VAL A 32 6.49 3.82 7.83
N GLU A 33 6.65 4.63 6.80
CA GLU A 33 7.44 5.87 6.84
C GLU A 33 6.81 6.87 7.81
N SER A 34 7.61 7.72 8.44
CA SER A 34 7.19 8.62 9.52
C SER A 34 6.13 9.66 9.11
N HIS A 35 6.03 10.00 7.82
CA HIS A 35 5.03 10.91 7.27
C HIS A 35 3.85 10.18 6.59
N ALA A 36 3.86 8.84 6.54
CA ALA A 36 2.71 8.09 6.07
C ALA A 36 1.57 8.14 7.10
N HIS A 37 0.33 8.20 6.62
CA HIS A 37 -0.87 8.19 7.45
C HIS A 37 -1.55 6.83 7.39
N VAL A 38 -1.26 5.97 8.36
CA VAL A 38 -1.85 4.63 8.47
C VAL A 38 -2.78 4.57 9.67
N ASP A 39 -4.03 4.18 9.43
CA ASP A 39 -5.00 3.98 10.50
C ASP A 39 -4.56 2.81 11.43
N PRO A 40 -4.63 2.94 12.76
CA PRO A 40 -4.19 1.90 13.69
C PRO A 40 -4.88 0.53 13.51
N THR A 41 -6.09 0.52 12.95
CA THR A 41 -6.87 -0.71 12.70
C THR A 41 -6.48 -1.38 11.38
N ALA A 42 -5.75 -0.70 10.50
CA ALA A 42 -5.24 -1.30 9.28
C ALA A 42 -4.23 -2.41 9.60
N PHE A 43 -4.21 -3.47 8.80
CA PHE A 43 -3.22 -4.52 8.89
C PHE A 43 -2.14 -4.28 7.84
N ILE A 44 -0.88 -4.11 8.25
CA ILE A 44 0.26 -3.95 7.36
C ILE A 44 1.15 -5.19 7.46
N GLY A 45 1.10 -6.04 6.44
CA GLY A 45 1.75 -7.34 6.45
C GLY A 45 3.27 -7.28 6.59
N PRO A 46 3.92 -8.38 7.02
CA PRO A 46 5.37 -8.43 7.16
C PRO A 46 6.08 -8.05 5.86
N SER A 47 7.18 -7.29 5.98
CA SER A 47 7.97 -6.80 4.83
C SER A 47 7.21 -5.93 3.84
N ALA A 48 5.96 -5.53 4.11
CA ALA A 48 5.29 -4.51 3.33
C ALA A 48 5.87 -3.13 3.67
N TYR A 49 5.86 -2.22 2.69
CA TYR A 49 6.28 -0.83 2.84
C TYR A 49 5.11 0.10 2.54
N VAL A 50 4.95 1.12 3.38
CA VAL A 50 4.06 2.25 3.16
C VAL A 50 4.91 3.50 3.20
N ASP A 51 5.04 4.17 2.06
CA ASP A 51 5.95 5.29 1.88
C ASP A 51 5.35 6.62 2.29
N ARG A 52 6.22 7.64 2.31
CA ARG A 52 5.91 9.02 2.66
C ARG A 52 4.62 9.50 1.98
N ASP A 53 3.80 10.20 2.75
CA ASP A 53 2.54 10.82 2.32
C ASP A 53 1.47 9.84 1.80
N ALA A 54 1.73 8.52 1.81
CA ALA A 54 0.70 7.54 1.53
C ALA A 54 -0.33 7.47 2.66
N VAL A 55 -1.59 7.16 2.29
CA VAL A 55 -2.71 7.05 3.23
C VAL A 55 -3.29 5.65 3.18
N VAL A 56 -3.40 4.99 4.34
CA VAL A 56 -4.04 3.67 4.47
C VAL A 56 -5.17 3.77 5.49
N GLY A 57 -6.40 3.61 5.01
CA GLY A 57 -7.62 3.79 5.79
C GLY A 57 -7.95 2.64 6.75
N ALA A 58 -8.92 2.90 7.63
CA ALA A 58 -9.36 1.97 8.66
C ALA A 58 -9.71 0.57 8.13
N GLY A 59 -9.22 -0.46 8.82
CA GLY A 59 -9.45 -1.86 8.50
C GLY A 59 -8.97 -2.33 7.13
N ALA A 60 -8.21 -1.51 6.38
CA ALA A 60 -7.56 -1.95 5.16
C ALA A 60 -6.51 -3.03 5.47
N ARG A 61 -6.25 -3.92 4.50
CA ARG A 61 -5.31 -5.02 4.66
C ARG A 61 -4.26 -4.99 3.56
N ILE A 62 -3.02 -4.73 3.94
CA ILE A 62 -1.86 -4.73 3.05
C ILE A 62 -1.13 -6.07 3.18
N GLY A 63 -1.01 -6.81 2.08
CA GLY A 63 -0.39 -8.12 2.05
C GLY A 63 1.12 -8.10 2.30
N LYS A 64 1.69 -9.26 2.66
CA LYS A 64 3.14 -9.44 2.83
C LYS A 64 3.92 -8.95 1.61
N GLY A 65 4.96 -8.15 1.84
CA GLY A 65 5.85 -7.68 0.78
C GLY A 65 5.19 -6.76 -0.25
N ALA A 66 3.97 -6.27 0.00
CA ALA A 66 3.37 -5.25 -0.84
C ALA A 66 4.03 -3.88 -0.61
N TRP A 67 4.01 -3.04 -1.61
CA TRP A 67 4.57 -1.69 -1.56
C TRP A 67 3.47 -0.70 -1.90
N VAL A 68 3.14 0.16 -0.94
CA VAL A 68 2.28 1.33 -1.13
C VAL A 68 3.19 2.53 -1.28
N ASP A 69 3.35 2.98 -2.51
CA ASP A 69 4.27 4.05 -2.91
C ASP A 69 3.75 5.42 -2.43
N ARG A 70 4.61 6.44 -2.54
CA ARG A 70 4.34 7.80 -2.08
C ARG A 70 3.02 8.35 -2.60
N GLU A 71 2.31 9.08 -1.75
CA GLU A 71 1.04 9.75 -2.07
C GLU A 71 -0.10 8.78 -2.48
N ALA A 72 0.11 7.46 -2.50
CA ALA A 72 -0.93 6.51 -2.81
C ALA A 72 -1.99 6.45 -1.69
N VAL A 73 -3.24 6.23 -2.07
CA VAL A 73 -4.37 6.17 -1.15
C VAL A 73 -5.02 4.80 -1.20
N VAL A 74 -5.00 4.07 -0.10
CA VAL A 74 -5.74 2.81 0.09
C VAL A 74 -6.90 3.08 1.03
N HIS A 75 -8.11 3.12 0.50
CA HIS A 75 -9.33 3.43 1.25
C HIS A 75 -9.71 2.31 2.26
N PRO A 76 -10.60 2.62 3.23
CA PRO A 76 -11.01 1.66 4.25
C PRO A 76 -11.46 0.31 3.70
N HIS A 77 -11.13 -0.76 4.42
CA HIS A 77 -11.49 -2.14 4.11
C HIS A 77 -11.03 -2.71 2.75
N ALA A 78 -10.27 -1.94 1.97
CA ALA A 78 -9.60 -2.46 0.78
C ALA A 78 -8.63 -3.59 1.17
N VAL A 79 -8.48 -4.57 0.28
CA VAL A 79 -7.55 -5.69 0.47
C VAL A 79 -6.55 -5.71 -0.67
N ILE A 80 -5.29 -5.49 -0.31
CA ILE A 80 -4.14 -5.55 -1.19
C ILE A 80 -3.44 -6.89 -1.00
N GLY A 81 -3.30 -7.66 -2.08
CA GLY A 81 -2.61 -8.96 -2.08
C GLY A 81 -1.12 -8.87 -1.73
N SER A 82 -0.49 -10.03 -1.55
CA SER A 82 0.97 -10.10 -1.33
C SER A 82 1.76 -9.65 -2.56
N THR A 83 2.87 -8.98 -2.34
CA THR A 83 3.79 -8.54 -3.41
C THR A 83 3.12 -7.65 -4.46
N VAL A 84 2.04 -6.95 -4.09
CA VAL A 84 1.43 -5.92 -4.94
C VAL A 84 2.26 -4.66 -4.87
N HIS A 85 2.42 -3.98 -6.00
CA HIS A 85 2.94 -2.62 -6.04
C HIS A 85 1.79 -1.66 -6.34
N VAL A 86 1.49 -0.76 -5.42
CA VAL A 86 0.55 0.35 -5.59
C VAL A 86 1.37 1.60 -5.91
N GLY A 87 1.45 1.98 -7.18
CA GLY A 87 2.31 3.06 -7.64
C GLY A 87 1.91 4.45 -7.12
N ALA A 88 2.84 5.39 -7.22
CA ALA A 88 2.70 6.73 -6.67
C ALA A 88 1.37 7.42 -7.03
N GLY A 89 0.69 7.98 -6.03
CA GLY A 89 -0.59 8.67 -6.18
C GLY A 89 -1.76 7.81 -6.69
N ALA A 90 -1.61 6.49 -6.80
CA ALA A 90 -2.71 5.62 -7.17
C ALA A 90 -3.76 5.57 -6.03
N VAL A 91 -5.04 5.44 -6.41
CA VAL A 91 -6.16 5.37 -5.48
C VAL A 91 -6.81 3.99 -5.57
N VAL A 92 -6.83 3.28 -4.45
CA VAL A 92 -7.56 2.02 -4.29
C VAL A 92 -8.78 2.26 -3.42
N GLY A 93 -9.96 2.15 -4.04
CA GLY A 93 -11.26 2.42 -3.44
C GLY A 93 -11.64 1.48 -2.30
N ARG A 94 -12.68 1.88 -1.57
CA ARG A 94 -13.22 1.16 -0.41
C ARG A 94 -13.64 -0.26 -0.83
N ASP A 95 -13.35 -1.25 0.02
CA ASP A 95 -13.73 -2.65 -0.19
C ASP A 95 -13.16 -3.30 -1.48
N ALA A 96 -12.30 -2.60 -2.24
CA ALA A 96 -11.66 -3.13 -3.44
C ALA A 96 -10.75 -4.33 -3.09
N ARG A 97 -10.63 -5.27 -4.01
CA ARG A 97 -9.86 -6.51 -3.83
C ARG A 97 -8.81 -6.64 -4.93
N ILE A 98 -7.54 -6.52 -4.54
CA ILE A 98 -6.40 -6.66 -5.44
C ILE A 98 -5.74 -8.02 -5.21
N GLY A 99 -5.61 -8.82 -6.27
CA GLY A 99 -4.92 -10.09 -6.25
C GLY A 99 -3.43 -9.96 -5.92
N ALA A 100 -2.78 -11.08 -5.61
CA ALA A 100 -1.33 -11.10 -5.36
C ALA A 100 -0.53 -10.73 -6.63
N ARG A 101 0.65 -10.14 -6.45
CA ARG A 101 1.62 -9.82 -7.51
C ARG A 101 1.12 -8.84 -8.58
N VAL A 102 0.01 -8.15 -8.33
CA VAL A 102 -0.50 -7.09 -9.22
C VAL A 102 0.47 -5.90 -9.22
N LYS A 103 0.62 -5.26 -10.37
CA LYS A 103 1.28 -3.96 -10.49
C LYS A 103 0.25 -2.90 -10.86
N ILE A 104 -0.01 -1.98 -9.94
CA ILE A 104 -0.86 -0.82 -10.18
C ILE A 104 0.05 0.35 -10.54
N GLY A 105 -0.11 0.90 -11.74
CA GLY A 105 0.64 2.05 -12.20
C GLY A 105 0.30 3.33 -11.41
N ALA A 106 1.20 4.31 -11.49
CA ALA A 106 1.01 5.61 -10.84
C ALA A 106 -0.31 6.26 -11.29
N GLN A 107 -0.94 7.02 -10.39
CA GLN A 107 -2.19 7.76 -10.65
C GLN A 107 -3.37 6.89 -11.16
N ALA A 108 -3.29 5.56 -11.09
CA ALA A 108 -4.39 4.69 -11.45
C ALA A 108 -5.51 4.77 -10.38
N HIS A 109 -6.75 4.56 -10.79
CA HIS A 109 -7.91 4.62 -9.91
C HIS A 109 -8.69 3.30 -9.96
N ILE A 110 -8.62 2.54 -8.88
CA ILE A 110 -9.44 1.35 -8.66
C ILE A 110 -10.68 1.75 -7.87
N TRP A 111 -11.87 1.61 -8.45
CA TRP A 111 -13.11 2.03 -7.80
C TRP A 111 -13.49 1.16 -6.60
N ASP A 112 -14.37 1.71 -5.77
CA ASP A 112 -14.99 1.00 -4.66
C ASP A 112 -15.56 -0.36 -5.10
N GLY A 113 -15.22 -1.41 -4.34
CA GLY A 113 -15.64 -2.79 -4.60
C GLY A 113 -15.08 -3.43 -5.88
N ALA A 114 -14.22 -2.75 -6.63
CA ALA A 114 -13.60 -3.32 -7.83
C ALA A 114 -12.65 -4.47 -7.48
N ARG A 115 -12.41 -5.34 -8.47
CA ARG A 115 -11.54 -6.51 -8.34
C ARG A 115 -10.50 -6.51 -9.45
N VAL A 116 -9.25 -6.75 -9.08
CA VAL A 116 -8.13 -6.97 -10.00
C VAL A 116 -7.58 -8.37 -9.70
N ASP A 117 -7.46 -9.21 -10.73
CA ASP A 117 -7.03 -10.58 -10.54
C ASP A 117 -5.52 -10.65 -10.26
N GLY A 118 -5.05 -11.76 -9.70
CA GLY A 118 -3.63 -11.94 -9.41
C GLY A 118 -2.80 -11.88 -10.69
N ASP A 119 -1.56 -11.40 -10.57
CA ASP A 119 -0.59 -11.26 -11.68
C ASP A 119 -0.94 -10.19 -12.75
N ASP A 120 -2.07 -9.49 -12.62
CA ASP A 120 -2.46 -8.44 -13.56
C ASP A 120 -1.60 -7.17 -13.45
N VAL A 121 -1.66 -6.36 -14.51
CA VAL A 121 -1.05 -5.03 -14.57
C VAL A 121 -2.12 -3.99 -14.88
N VAL A 122 -2.35 -3.08 -13.93
CA VAL A 122 -3.15 -1.88 -14.15
C VAL A 122 -2.20 -0.78 -14.63
N ARG A 123 -2.48 -0.24 -15.81
CA ARG A 123 -1.63 0.81 -16.42
C ARG A 123 -1.69 2.10 -15.60
N GLU A 124 -0.65 2.92 -15.75
CA GLU A 124 -0.62 4.29 -15.23
C GLU A 124 -1.85 5.08 -15.69
N GLY A 125 -2.48 5.80 -14.76
CA GLY A 125 -3.69 6.60 -15.01
C GLY A 125 -4.95 5.80 -15.38
N ALA A 126 -4.89 4.46 -15.41
CA ALA A 126 -6.05 3.64 -15.77
C ALA A 126 -7.13 3.67 -14.70
N VAL A 127 -8.38 3.49 -15.12
CA VAL A 127 -9.53 3.41 -14.21
C VAL A 127 -10.14 2.01 -14.28
N VAL A 128 -10.15 1.29 -13.16
CA VAL A 128 -10.78 -0.03 -13.02
C VAL A 128 -12.10 0.13 -12.26
N ARG A 129 -13.20 -0.35 -12.83
CA ARG A 129 -14.55 -0.21 -12.25
C ARG A 129 -15.06 -1.54 -11.69
N ALA A 130 -15.97 -1.47 -10.72
CA ALA A 130 -16.68 -2.67 -10.28
C ALA A 130 -17.42 -3.32 -11.46
N GLY A 131 -17.18 -4.62 -11.69
CA GLY A 131 -17.79 -5.37 -12.78
C GLY A 131 -17.13 -5.20 -14.16
N SER A 132 -16.11 -4.35 -14.31
CA SER A 132 -15.29 -4.33 -15.53
C SER A 132 -14.37 -5.56 -15.52
N ARG A 133 -14.75 -6.62 -16.24
CA ARG A 133 -13.76 -7.62 -16.68
C ARG A 133 -12.91 -6.94 -17.73
N ASP A 134 -11.69 -6.52 -17.36
CA ASP A 134 -10.73 -6.03 -18.33
C ASP A 134 -10.33 -7.19 -19.23
N ARG A 135 -11.03 -7.33 -20.35
CA ARG A 135 -10.70 -8.29 -21.40
C ARG A 135 -9.52 -7.71 -22.16
N ARG A 136 -8.28 -7.94 -21.68
CA ARG A 136 -7.04 -8.06 -22.49
C ARG A 136 -5.81 -8.10 -21.58
N ALA A 137 -5.21 -9.27 -21.47
CA ALA A 137 -3.78 -9.40 -21.71
C ALA A 137 -3.65 -10.26 -22.97
N ALA A 138 -3.13 -9.66 -24.03
CA ALA A 138 -2.69 -10.33 -25.26
C ALA A 138 -1.22 -10.70 -25.11
#